data_AF-A0A7V1V584-F1
#
_entry.id   AF-A0A7V1V584-F1
#
_cell.length_a   1.000
_cell.length_b   1.000
_cell.length_c   1.000
_cell.angle_alpha   90.00
_cell.angle_beta   90.00
_cell.angle_gamma   90.00
#
_symmetry.space_group_name_H-M   'P 1'
#
loop_
_entity.id
_entity.type
_entity.pdbx_description
1 polymer ?
#
loop_
_entity_poly.entity_id
_entity_poly.type
_entity_poly.pdbx_seq_one_letter_code
_entity_poly.pdbx_strand_id
1 'polypeptide(L)'
;MKQIAWFMLGCASVIVLAVVVCAEAFPVSEAAWSDAQWEQRCKDVRTSYNPTARLRTDALTLKPDDPRFVDFLFWVWANKLIEHQVERVGGSDWNGPTNGVIFHWAPGSRWETHTVVPFEHAIHHIADEHQWRDTMFKDFFERFGPVRGVGIRERLSVDQPPTWVQFLEHIGGPESPYYRYVFHQESAIDPDRRVVTLVGGQGVVFEYSYERYLKEIREVLTDCKAYQFFELYDRYGKGFASKAGWAGQPLPKR
;
A
#
# COMPACT_ATOMS: atom_id res chain seq x y z
N MET A 1 15.69 70.97 12.81
CA MET A 1 16.35 70.17 13.86
C MET A 1 15.46 68.97 14.20
N LYS A 2 16.07 67.76 14.23
CA LYS A 2 15.53 66.43 14.65
C LYS A 2 14.50 65.80 13.69
N GLN A 3 14.86 64.92 12.75
CA GLN A 3 15.21 63.49 12.87
C GLN A 3 14.30 62.67 13.80
N ILE A 4 13.60 61.68 13.24
CA ILE A 4 13.61 60.27 13.66
C ILE A 4 13.19 59.42 12.45
N ALA A 5 14.07 58.50 12.08
CA ALA A 5 13.86 57.45 11.10
C ALA A 5 13.06 56.31 11.73
N TRP A 6 12.19 55.68 10.95
CA TRP A 6 11.73 54.31 11.21
C TRP A 6 12.06 53.46 9.99
N PHE A 7 13.00 52.53 10.20
CA PHE A 7 13.28 51.40 9.34
C PHE A 7 12.03 50.51 9.27
N MET A 8 11.48 50.30 8.08
CA MET A 8 10.69 49.09 7.82
C MET A 8 11.59 48.08 7.13
N LEU A 9 12.20 47.21 7.93
CA LEU A 9 12.58 45.87 7.50
C LEU A 9 11.29 45.05 7.42
N GLY A 10 10.71 44.95 6.22
CA GLY A 10 9.68 43.98 5.91
C GLY A 10 10.31 42.82 5.16
N CYS A 11 10.40 41.66 5.81
CA CYS A 11 10.91 40.40 5.28
C CYS A 11 10.39 40.11 3.86
N ALA A 12 11.31 39.94 2.92
CA ALA A 12 11.02 39.24 1.68
C ALA A 12 10.79 37.76 2.02
N SER A 13 9.53 37.37 2.18
CA SER A 13 9.14 35.96 2.23
C SER A 13 9.40 35.36 0.86
N VAL A 14 10.57 34.73 0.70
CA VAL A 14 10.83 33.81 -0.42
C VAL A 14 9.95 32.60 -0.18
N ILE A 15 8.74 32.61 -0.76
CA ILE A 15 7.92 31.42 -0.89
C ILE A 15 8.64 30.52 -1.89
N VAL A 16 9.46 29.60 -1.39
CA VAL A 16 9.91 28.46 -2.17
C VAL A 16 8.66 27.62 -2.40
N LEU A 17 7.97 27.85 -3.52
CA LEU A 17 7.04 26.88 -4.08
C LEU A 17 7.87 25.64 -4.42
N ALA A 18 7.97 24.72 -3.47
CA ALA A 18 8.33 23.35 -3.75
C ALA A 18 7.21 22.81 -4.65
N VAL A 19 7.42 22.88 -5.97
CA VAL A 19 6.66 22.09 -6.91
C VAL A 19 6.98 20.64 -6.57
N VAL A 20 6.16 20.03 -5.73
CA VAL A 20 6.14 18.59 -5.56
C VAL A 20 5.62 18.07 -6.90
N VAL A 21 6.56 17.82 -7.82
CA VAL A 21 6.29 17.00 -9.00
C VAL A 21 6.02 15.61 -8.44
N CYS A 22 4.76 15.33 -8.08
CA CYS A 22 4.27 13.97 -7.94
C CYS A 22 4.28 13.36 -9.34
N ALA A 23 5.46 12.93 -9.78
CA ALA A 23 5.58 12.04 -10.90
C ALA A 23 4.97 10.71 -10.45
N GLU A 24 3.74 10.43 -10.86
CA GLU A 24 3.19 9.08 -10.75
C GLU A 24 4.13 8.13 -11.48
N ALA A 25 4.49 7.06 -10.79
CA ALA A 25 5.57 6.18 -11.18
C ALA A 25 5.34 5.42 -12.47
N PHE A 26 4.10 5.30 -12.89
CA PHE A 26 3.65 4.87 -14.20
C PHE A 26 2.23 5.42 -14.32
N PRO A 27 1.72 5.68 -15.54
CA PRO A 27 0.29 5.89 -15.69
C PRO A 27 -0.41 4.66 -15.10
N VAL A 28 -1.16 4.92 -14.03
CA VAL A 28 -2.09 3.98 -13.42
C VAL A 28 -3.06 3.57 -14.54
N SER A 29 -2.85 2.38 -15.11
CA SER A 29 -3.69 1.82 -16.17
C SER A 29 -5.06 1.55 -15.56
N GLU A 30 -6.13 2.10 -16.16
CA GLU A 30 -7.51 1.99 -15.65
C GLU A 30 -8.03 0.54 -15.56
N ALA A 31 -7.31 -0.44 -16.10
CA ALA A 31 -7.65 -1.87 -15.99
C ALA A 31 -6.46 -2.72 -15.52
N ALA A 32 -6.76 -3.60 -14.55
CA ALA A 32 -5.90 -4.69 -14.12
C ALA A 32 -5.54 -5.62 -15.29
N TRP A 33 -4.30 -6.10 -15.35
CA TRP A 33 -3.92 -7.11 -16.33
C TRP A 33 -4.24 -8.52 -15.83
N SER A 34 -4.77 -9.37 -16.72
CA SER A 34 -4.97 -10.79 -16.44
C SER A 34 -3.65 -11.54 -16.31
N ASP A 35 -3.67 -12.70 -15.65
CA ASP A 35 -2.47 -13.53 -15.50
C ASP A 35 -1.87 -13.94 -16.85
N ALA A 36 -2.70 -14.18 -17.87
CA ALA A 36 -2.24 -14.47 -19.23
C ALA A 36 -1.51 -13.26 -19.87
N GLN A 37 -1.98 -12.03 -19.60
CA GLN A 37 -1.29 -10.82 -20.06
C GLN A 37 0.06 -10.65 -19.37
N TRP A 38 0.15 -10.95 -18.06
CA TRP A 38 1.42 -10.95 -17.34
C TRP A 38 2.39 -11.99 -17.89
N GLU A 39 1.95 -13.24 -18.05
CA GLU A 39 2.75 -14.33 -18.60
C GLU A 39 3.29 -13.98 -19.99
N GLN A 40 2.42 -13.48 -20.87
CA GLN A 40 2.82 -13.10 -22.23
C GLN A 40 3.91 -12.02 -22.25
N ARG A 41 3.90 -11.09 -21.29
CA ARG A 41 4.89 -10.01 -21.20
C ARG A 41 6.22 -10.48 -20.63
N CYS A 42 6.21 -11.43 -19.69
CA CYS A 42 7.42 -11.92 -19.03
C CYS A 42 8.08 -13.13 -19.72
N LYS A 43 7.38 -13.83 -20.62
CA LYS A 43 7.79 -15.11 -21.26
C LYS A 43 9.24 -15.12 -21.78
N ASP A 44 9.65 -14.05 -22.46
CA ASP A 44 10.96 -13.93 -23.10
C ASP A 44 11.91 -12.96 -22.37
N VAL A 45 11.51 -12.48 -21.19
CA VAL A 45 12.38 -11.68 -20.33
C VAL A 45 13.46 -12.57 -19.75
N ARG A 46 14.72 -12.16 -19.90
CA ARG A 46 15.89 -12.74 -19.22
C ARG A 46 16.63 -11.61 -18.54
N THR A 47 16.96 -11.80 -17.28
CA THR A 47 17.61 -10.79 -16.43
C THR A 47 18.75 -11.42 -15.66
N SER A 48 19.62 -10.61 -15.05
CA SER A 48 20.68 -11.09 -14.15
C SER A 48 20.14 -11.88 -12.95
N TYR A 49 18.87 -11.68 -12.61
CA TYR A 49 18.15 -12.43 -11.58
C TYR A 49 17.84 -13.86 -12.00
N ASN A 50 17.40 -14.05 -13.24
CA ASN A 50 17.14 -15.37 -13.78
C ASN A 50 17.61 -15.44 -15.25
N PRO A 51 18.92 -15.66 -15.47
CA PRO A 51 19.50 -15.56 -16.80
C PRO A 51 19.18 -16.78 -17.69
N THR A 52 18.90 -17.93 -17.08
CA THR A 52 18.80 -19.23 -17.78
C THR A 52 17.39 -19.78 -17.86
N ALA A 53 16.46 -19.35 -17.00
CA ALA A 53 15.08 -19.80 -16.99
C ALA A 53 14.09 -18.64 -17.17
N ARG A 54 12.84 -18.98 -17.44
CA ARG A 54 11.75 -18.01 -17.44
C ARG A 54 11.47 -17.53 -16.02
N LEU A 55 11.02 -16.28 -15.90
CA LEU A 55 10.50 -15.77 -14.64
C LEU A 55 9.27 -16.59 -14.22
N ARG A 56 9.18 -16.87 -12.92
CA ARG A 56 8.09 -17.65 -12.34
C ARG A 56 6.79 -16.87 -12.37
N THR A 57 5.74 -17.51 -12.90
CA THR A 57 4.38 -16.96 -12.92
C THR A 57 3.63 -17.19 -11.61
N ASP A 58 4.16 -18.06 -10.73
CA ASP A 58 3.50 -18.58 -9.54
C ASP A 58 4.14 -18.14 -8.22
N ALA A 59 5.34 -17.56 -8.24
CA ALA A 59 6.05 -17.17 -7.02
C ALA A 59 7.03 -16.01 -7.26
N LEU A 60 7.20 -15.17 -6.24
CA LEU A 60 8.30 -14.20 -6.13
C LEU A 60 9.43 -14.82 -5.31
N THR A 61 10.57 -15.05 -5.95
CA THR A 61 11.71 -15.79 -5.36
C THR A 61 12.78 -14.90 -4.74
N LEU A 62 12.60 -13.57 -4.82
CA LEU A 62 13.51 -12.58 -4.24
C LEU A 62 13.57 -12.77 -2.72
N LYS A 63 14.74 -12.53 -2.13
CA LYS A 63 14.99 -12.69 -0.70
C LYS A 63 15.51 -11.40 -0.06
N PRO A 64 15.33 -11.21 1.26
CA PRO A 64 15.77 -10.00 1.95
C PRO A 64 17.29 -9.77 2.03
N ASP A 65 18.10 -10.78 1.70
CA ASP A 65 19.57 -10.72 1.61
C ASP A 65 20.08 -10.46 0.18
N ASP A 66 19.17 -10.42 -0.81
CA ASP A 66 19.53 -10.11 -2.19
C ASP A 66 20.03 -8.66 -2.32
N PRO A 67 21.15 -8.40 -3.01
CA PRO A 67 21.67 -7.04 -3.20
C PRO A 67 20.68 -6.08 -3.89
N ARG A 68 19.69 -6.61 -4.62
CA ARG A 68 18.62 -5.86 -5.28
C ARG A 68 17.46 -5.51 -4.35
N PHE A 69 17.38 -6.13 -3.19
CA PHE A 69 16.17 -6.14 -2.36
C PHE A 69 15.73 -4.73 -1.97
N VAL A 70 16.67 -3.86 -1.57
CA VAL A 70 16.32 -2.48 -1.19
C VAL A 70 15.74 -1.70 -2.36
N ASP A 71 16.33 -1.80 -3.56
CA ASP A 71 15.76 -1.17 -4.76
C ASP A 71 14.39 -1.78 -5.11
N PHE A 72 14.21 -3.08 -4.87
CA PHE A 72 12.91 -3.73 -5.06
C PHE A 72 11.85 -3.13 -4.13
N LEU A 73 12.18 -2.86 -2.85
CA LEU A 73 11.25 -2.22 -1.93
C LEU A 73 10.87 -0.80 -2.38
N PHE A 74 11.84 -0.01 -2.83
CA PHE A 74 11.55 1.32 -3.39
C PHE A 74 10.72 1.24 -4.67
N TRP A 75 10.96 0.24 -5.52
CA TRP A 75 10.16 -0.01 -6.70
C TRP A 75 8.72 -0.38 -6.33
N VAL A 76 8.55 -1.29 -5.38
CA VAL A 76 7.25 -1.68 -4.83
C VAL A 76 6.48 -0.46 -4.31
N TRP A 77 7.13 0.36 -3.50
CA TRP A 77 6.54 1.56 -2.92
C TRP A 77 6.12 2.57 -3.99
N ALA A 78 7.00 2.91 -4.94
CA ALA A 78 6.66 3.88 -5.98
C ALA A 78 5.48 3.42 -6.85
N ASN A 79 5.34 2.11 -7.03
CA ASN A 79 4.23 1.51 -7.76
C ASN A 79 3.00 1.23 -6.89
N LYS A 80 3.05 1.54 -5.59
CA LYS A 80 1.93 1.40 -4.65
C LYS A 80 1.35 -0.01 -4.62
N LEU A 81 2.21 -1.02 -4.73
CA LEU A 81 1.77 -2.39 -4.95
C LEU A 81 1.16 -3.03 -3.71
N ILE A 82 1.52 -2.53 -2.53
CA ILE A 82 1.13 -3.07 -1.23
C ILE A 82 0.13 -2.14 -0.53
N GLU A 83 -0.17 -1.00 -1.15
CA GLU A 83 -1.33 -0.19 -0.80
C GLU A 83 -2.57 -1.05 -1.05
N HIS A 84 -3.41 -1.20 -0.04
CA HIS A 84 -4.66 -1.93 -0.16
C HIS A 84 -5.81 -1.21 0.51
N GLN A 85 -7.01 -1.54 0.08
CA GLN A 85 -8.27 -1.20 0.73
C GLN A 85 -8.95 -2.50 1.11
N VAL A 86 -9.85 -2.48 2.10
CA VAL A 86 -10.72 -3.63 2.33
C VAL A 86 -12.19 -3.32 2.17
N GLU A 87 -12.90 -4.32 1.67
CA GLU A 87 -14.34 -4.34 1.58
C GLU A 87 -14.88 -5.60 2.27
N ARG A 88 -16.06 -5.48 2.88
CA ARG A 88 -16.81 -6.66 3.30
C ARG A 88 -17.17 -7.49 2.07
N VAL A 89 -16.98 -8.79 2.18
CA VAL A 89 -17.49 -9.73 1.19
C VAL A 89 -19.04 -9.73 1.20
N GLY A 90 -19.63 -9.50 0.02
CA GLY A 90 -21.09 -9.40 -0.18
C GLY A 90 -21.61 -7.97 -0.44
N GLY A 91 -20.73 -7.02 -0.78
CA GLY A 91 -21.08 -5.70 -1.32
C GLY A 91 -21.77 -5.74 -2.69
N SER A 92 -22.01 -4.58 -3.31
CA SER A 92 -22.93 -4.42 -4.44
C SER A 92 -22.62 -5.30 -5.66
N ASP A 93 -21.35 -5.64 -5.88
CA ASP A 93 -20.89 -6.30 -7.11
C ASP A 93 -20.19 -7.66 -6.88
N TRP A 94 -20.17 -8.17 -5.63
CA TRP A 94 -19.47 -9.42 -5.30
C TRP A 94 -20.36 -10.66 -5.41
N ASN A 95 -19.93 -11.63 -6.25
CA ASN A 95 -20.64 -12.90 -6.48
C ASN A 95 -19.94 -14.15 -5.89
N GLY A 96 -18.91 -13.97 -5.04
CA GLY A 96 -18.11 -15.08 -4.48
C GLY A 96 -18.54 -15.55 -3.07
N PRO A 97 -17.70 -16.35 -2.36
CA PRO A 97 -17.93 -16.77 -0.96
C PRO A 97 -18.25 -15.55 -0.10
N THR A 98 -19.08 -15.66 0.95
CA THR A 98 -19.57 -14.52 1.78
C THR A 98 -18.95 -14.41 3.19
N ASN A 99 -18.01 -15.30 3.51
CA ASN A 99 -17.45 -15.50 4.85
C ASN A 99 -16.06 -14.88 5.04
N GLY A 100 -15.75 -13.78 4.34
CA GLY A 100 -14.43 -13.17 4.39
C GLY A 100 -14.42 -11.64 4.26
N VAL A 101 -13.22 -11.12 4.05
CA VAL A 101 -12.94 -9.73 3.71
C VAL A 101 -12.16 -9.70 2.41
N ILE A 102 -12.54 -8.81 1.49
CA ILE A 102 -11.82 -8.60 0.23
C ILE A 102 -10.74 -7.56 0.49
N PHE A 103 -9.50 -7.88 0.15
CA PHE A 103 -8.41 -6.92 0.07
C PHE A 103 -8.25 -6.52 -1.40
N HIS A 104 -8.42 -5.24 -1.68
CA HIS A 104 -8.18 -4.63 -2.98
C HIS A 104 -6.78 -4.06 -2.98
N TRP A 105 -5.83 -4.82 -3.53
CA TRP A 105 -4.43 -4.43 -3.62
C TRP A 105 -4.19 -3.55 -4.83
N ALA A 106 -3.29 -2.58 -4.71
CA ALA A 106 -2.88 -1.65 -5.76
C ALA A 106 -4.07 -1.07 -6.56
N PRO A 107 -5.13 -0.56 -5.88
CA PRO A 107 -6.41 -0.22 -6.52
C PRO A 107 -6.23 0.84 -7.60
N GLY A 108 -6.91 0.63 -8.72
CA GLY A 108 -6.85 1.47 -9.92
C GLY A 108 -5.67 1.19 -10.84
N SER A 109 -4.72 0.33 -10.46
CA SER A 109 -3.49 0.08 -11.25
C SER A 109 -3.53 -1.21 -12.07
N ARG A 110 -2.58 -1.40 -13.00
CA ARG A 110 -2.42 -2.67 -13.74
C ARG A 110 -2.09 -3.88 -12.85
N TRP A 111 -1.61 -3.64 -11.63
CA TRP A 111 -1.31 -4.68 -10.64
C TRP A 111 -2.49 -4.95 -9.71
N GLU A 112 -3.61 -4.26 -9.91
CA GLU A 112 -4.78 -4.45 -9.06
C GLU A 112 -5.17 -5.93 -9.01
N THR A 113 -5.33 -6.42 -7.77
CA THR A 113 -5.72 -7.80 -7.51
C THR A 113 -6.54 -7.87 -6.25
N HIS A 114 -7.44 -8.85 -6.19
CA HIS A 114 -8.37 -9.01 -5.07
C HIS A 114 -8.08 -10.34 -4.38
N THR A 115 -7.78 -10.29 -3.09
CA THR A 115 -7.65 -11.50 -2.26
C THR A 115 -8.81 -11.57 -1.27
N VAL A 116 -9.33 -12.77 -1.03
CA VAL A 116 -10.35 -13.00 -0.02
C VAL A 116 -9.70 -13.74 1.14
N VAL A 117 -9.76 -13.14 2.32
CA VAL A 117 -9.25 -13.76 3.54
C VAL A 117 -10.37 -13.98 4.55
N PRO A 118 -10.26 -14.97 5.45
CA PRO A 118 -11.23 -15.14 6.53
C PRO A 118 -11.33 -13.89 7.40
N PHE A 119 -12.52 -13.62 7.95
CA PHE A 119 -12.74 -12.47 8.83
C PHE A 119 -11.72 -12.40 9.97
N GLU A 120 -11.46 -13.51 10.68
CA GLU A 120 -10.50 -13.53 11.80
C GLU A 120 -9.10 -13.04 11.38
N HIS A 121 -8.65 -13.44 10.19
CA HIS A 121 -7.35 -13.05 9.65
C HIS A 121 -7.31 -11.55 9.29
N ALA A 122 -8.32 -11.07 8.58
CA ALA A 122 -8.45 -9.65 8.25
C ALA A 122 -8.54 -8.78 9.51
N ILE A 123 -9.28 -9.24 10.51
CA ILE A 123 -9.45 -8.56 11.80
C ILE A 123 -8.11 -8.39 12.50
N HIS A 124 -7.28 -9.44 12.53
CA HIS A 124 -5.96 -9.34 13.15
C HIS A 124 -5.09 -8.31 12.41
N HIS A 125 -5.03 -8.38 11.09
CA HIS A 125 -4.26 -7.42 10.28
C HIS A 125 -4.75 -5.99 10.42
N ILE A 126 -6.06 -5.77 10.40
CA ILE A 126 -6.60 -4.43 10.31
C ILE A 126 -6.81 -3.81 11.69
N ALA A 127 -7.30 -4.56 12.68
CA ALA A 127 -7.58 -3.99 14.00
C ALA A 127 -6.35 -3.95 14.91
N ASP A 128 -5.56 -5.04 14.94
CA ASP A 128 -4.47 -5.15 15.90
C ASP A 128 -3.23 -4.37 15.43
N GLU A 129 -2.87 -4.42 14.14
CA GLU A 129 -1.71 -3.68 13.61
C GLU A 129 -1.94 -2.15 13.68
N HIS A 130 -3.18 -1.69 13.47
CA HIS A 130 -3.54 -0.28 13.60
C HIS A 130 -3.92 0.15 15.01
N GLN A 131 -3.92 -0.77 15.99
CA GLN A 131 -4.30 -0.49 17.36
C GLN A 131 -5.63 0.27 17.48
N TRP A 132 -6.61 -0.11 16.66
CA TRP A 132 -7.86 0.61 16.56
C TRP A 132 -8.64 0.59 17.86
N ARG A 133 -9.10 1.78 18.27
CA ARG A 133 -9.91 1.99 19.48
C ARG A 133 -11.30 2.42 19.10
N ASP A 134 -12.28 2.13 19.95
CA ASP A 134 -13.66 2.58 19.77
C ASP A 134 -13.79 4.12 19.65
N THR A 135 -12.87 4.86 20.26
CA THR A 135 -12.76 6.33 20.14
C THR A 135 -12.44 6.83 18.74
N MET A 136 -11.92 5.98 17.86
CA MET A 136 -11.63 6.33 16.46
C MET A 136 -12.87 6.19 15.55
N PHE A 137 -13.93 5.53 16.04
CA PHE A 137 -15.16 5.22 15.29
C PHE A 137 -16.40 5.49 16.15
N LYS A 138 -16.45 6.68 16.76
CA LYS A 138 -17.46 7.01 17.80
C LYS A 138 -18.90 6.90 17.29
N ASP A 139 -19.15 7.43 16.10
CA ASP A 139 -20.46 7.41 15.43
C ASP A 139 -20.99 5.98 15.22
N PHE A 140 -20.11 5.01 15.02
CA PHE A 140 -20.48 3.61 14.98
C PHE A 140 -20.82 3.09 16.39
N PHE A 141 -19.89 3.22 17.34
CA PHE A 141 -19.96 2.54 18.63
C PHE A 141 -20.96 3.16 19.62
N GLU A 142 -21.25 4.46 19.54
CA GLU A 142 -22.19 5.16 20.44
C GLU A 142 -23.60 4.55 20.40
N ARG A 143 -24.01 4.00 19.25
CA ARG A 143 -25.29 3.30 19.06
C ARG A 143 -25.40 1.99 19.86
N PHE A 144 -24.26 1.45 20.30
CA PHE A 144 -24.17 0.19 21.03
C PHE A 144 -23.71 0.37 22.49
N GLY A 145 -23.67 1.61 22.97
CA GLY A 145 -23.27 1.96 24.34
C GLY A 145 -22.05 2.89 24.40
N PRO A 146 -21.65 3.33 25.60
CA PRO A 146 -20.62 4.37 25.76
C PRO A 146 -19.27 3.95 25.18
N VAL A 147 -18.58 4.90 24.56
CA VAL A 147 -17.21 4.76 24.04
C VAL A 147 -16.22 4.87 25.21
N ARG A 148 -15.27 3.93 25.32
CA ARG A 148 -14.39 3.77 26.51
C ARG A 148 -12.90 3.86 26.22
N GLY A 149 -12.48 4.03 24.97
CA GLY A 149 -11.07 4.01 24.56
C GLY A 149 -10.46 2.61 24.53
N VAL A 150 -11.28 1.56 24.48
CA VAL A 150 -10.84 0.16 24.42
C VAL A 150 -10.59 -0.28 22.98
N GLY A 151 -9.84 -1.37 22.79
CA GLY A 151 -9.62 -1.94 21.47
C GLY A 151 -10.94 -2.34 20.81
N ILE A 152 -11.10 -2.12 19.51
CA ILE A 152 -12.35 -2.47 18.81
C ILE A 152 -12.65 -3.97 18.87
N ARG A 153 -11.63 -4.82 19.00
CA ARG A 153 -11.79 -6.28 19.17
C ARG A 153 -12.51 -6.66 20.45
N GLU A 154 -12.43 -5.82 21.49
CA GLU A 154 -13.17 -6.02 22.74
C GLU A 154 -14.64 -5.60 22.61
N ARG A 155 -14.96 -4.80 21.60
CA ARG A 155 -16.32 -4.29 21.34
C ARG A 155 -17.05 -5.14 20.32
N LEU A 156 -16.35 -5.64 19.32
CA LEU A 156 -16.93 -6.33 18.17
C LEU A 156 -16.99 -7.82 18.40
N SER A 157 -18.14 -8.41 18.10
CA SER A 157 -18.31 -9.86 18.15
C SER A 157 -18.60 -10.44 16.75
N VAL A 158 -18.59 -11.77 16.63
CA VAL A 158 -18.98 -12.43 15.39
C VAL A 158 -20.50 -12.47 15.25
N ASP A 159 -21.20 -12.85 16.32
CA ASP A 159 -22.63 -13.24 16.25
C ASP A 159 -23.58 -12.21 16.89
N GLN A 160 -23.09 -11.36 17.80
CA GLN A 160 -23.91 -10.40 18.55
C GLN A 160 -23.52 -8.95 18.23
N PRO A 161 -24.50 -8.05 18.00
CA PRO A 161 -24.21 -6.64 17.79
C PRO A 161 -23.46 -5.99 18.96
N PRO A 162 -22.48 -5.10 18.68
CA PRO A 162 -22.01 -4.73 17.35
C PRO A 162 -21.14 -5.83 16.74
N THR A 163 -21.44 -6.25 15.51
CA THR A 163 -20.67 -7.30 14.83
C THR A 163 -19.55 -6.75 13.96
N TRP A 164 -18.54 -7.58 13.70
CA TRP A 164 -17.49 -7.28 12.72
C TRP A 164 -18.05 -6.94 11.34
N VAL A 165 -19.10 -7.64 10.93
CA VAL A 165 -19.79 -7.41 9.67
C VAL A 165 -20.39 -6.01 9.61
N GLN A 166 -21.13 -5.62 10.65
CA GLN A 166 -21.72 -4.27 10.75
C GLN A 166 -20.65 -3.19 10.75
N PHE A 167 -19.53 -3.43 11.43
CA PHE A 167 -18.43 -2.49 11.50
C PHE A 167 -17.74 -2.31 10.15
N LEU A 168 -17.36 -3.42 9.48
CA LEU A 168 -16.72 -3.38 8.16
C LEU A 168 -17.60 -2.73 7.09
N GLU A 169 -18.91 -2.96 7.15
CA GLU A 169 -19.87 -2.26 6.28
C GLU A 169 -19.93 -0.76 6.58
N HIS A 170 -19.88 -0.37 7.85
CA HIS A 170 -19.83 1.04 8.24
C HIS A 170 -18.54 1.73 7.78
N ILE A 171 -17.39 1.05 7.84
CA ILE A 171 -16.09 1.67 7.54
C ILE A 171 -15.59 1.50 6.09
N GLY A 172 -16.10 0.52 5.36
CA GLY A 172 -15.69 0.21 3.98
C GLY A 172 -16.82 0.28 2.96
N GLY A 173 -18.07 0.50 3.38
CA GLY A 173 -19.21 0.59 2.48
C GLY A 173 -19.20 1.84 1.57
N PRO A 174 -20.02 1.89 0.52
CA PRO A 174 -20.06 2.98 -0.47
C PRO A 174 -20.31 4.36 0.14
N GLU A 175 -21.10 4.43 1.21
CA GLU A 175 -21.45 5.66 1.93
C GLU A 175 -20.53 5.91 3.14
N SER A 176 -19.45 5.13 3.28
CA SER A 176 -18.61 5.22 4.45
C SER A 176 -17.85 6.55 4.50
N PRO A 177 -17.97 7.32 5.59
CA PRO A 177 -17.07 8.46 5.81
C PRO A 177 -15.64 7.99 6.14
N TYR A 178 -15.44 6.67 6.26
CA TYR A 178 -14.23 6.02 6.69
C TYR A 178 -13.47 5.28 5.58
N TYR A 179 -13.89 5.39 4.31
CA TYR A 179 -13.31 4.66 3.18
C TYR A 179 -11.77 4.75 3.08
N ARG A 180 -11.15 5.83 3.58
CA ARG A 180 -9.69 6.03 3.62
C ARG A 180 -8.97 5.34 4.79
N TYR A 181 -9.68 4.84 5.79
CA TYR A 181 -9.07 4.33 7.01
C TYR A 181 -8.71 2.86 6.93
N VAL A 182 -9.09 2.13 5.88
CA VAL A 182 -8.64 0.76 5.68
C VAL A 182 -7.42 0.69 4.76
N PHE A 183 -6.66 1.77 4.72
CA PHE A 183 -5.54 1.94 3.82
C PHE A 183 -4.21 1.80 4.56
N HIS A 184 -3.31 0.99 4.02
CA HIS A 184 -1.90 1.02 4.37
C HIS A 184 -1.15 1.84 3.32
N GLN A 185 -0.43 2.85 3.77
CA GLN A 185 0.50 3.61 2.93
C GLN A 185 1.92 3.42 3.42
N GLU A 186 2.85 3.08 2.55
CA GLU A 186 4.26 3.12 2.91
C GLU A 186 4.71 4.57 3.10
N SER A 187 5.41 4.83 4.20
CA SER A 187 5.88 6.16 4.57
C SER A 187 7.39 6.28 4.57
N ALA A 188 8.13 5.20 4.89
CA ALA A 188 9.58 5.20 4.87
C ALA A 188 10.15 3.79 4.72
N ILE A 189 11.34 3.70 4.13
CA ILE A 189 12.17 2.49 4.09
C ILE A 189 13.48 2.80 4.80
N ASP A 190 13.81 2.03 5.84
CA ASP A 190 15.06 2.15 6.61
C ASP A 190 15.94 0.92 6.34
N PRO A 191 16.96 1.04 5.47
CA PRO A 191 17.87 -0.07 5.15
C PRO A 191 18.76 -0.51 6.31
N ASP A 192 19.08 0.38 7.25
CA ASP A 192 19.99 0.10 8.36
C ASP A 192 19.26 -0.72 9.43
N ARG A 193 18.01 -0.34 9.74
CA ARG A 193 17.13 -1.08 10.66
C ARG A 193 16.41 -2.25 9.98
N ARG A 194 16.44 -2.33 8.65
CA ARG A 194 15.72 -3.34 7.83
C ARG A 194 14.23 -3.35 8.10
N VAL A 195 13.64 -2.16 8.16
CA VAL A 195 12.20 -1.96 8.37
C VAL A 195 11.58 -1.08 7.31
N VAL A 196 10.28 -1.29 7.09
CA VAL A 196 9.41 -0.40 6.33
C VAL A 196 8.39 0.17 7.30
N THR A 197 8.32 1.50 7.35
CA THR A 197 7.33 2.22 8.13
C THR A 197 6.10 2.43 7.28
N LEU A 198 4.95 2.00 7.79
CA LEU A 198 3.65 2.19 7.16
C LEU A 198 2.79 3.11 8.02
N VAL A 199 1.89 3.81 7.34
CA VAL A 199 0.85 4.63 7.94
C VAL A 199 -0.47 3.99 7.57
N GLY A 200 -1.18 3.54 8.58
CA GLY A 200 -2.53 3.03 8.46
C GLY A 200 -3.60 4.12 8.60
N GLY A 201 -4.86 3.71 8.55
CA GLY A 201 -5.98 4.60 8.84
C GLY A 201 -5.82 5.38 10.14
N GLN A 202 -6.28 6.64 10.13
CA GLN A 202 -6.22 7.60 11.24
C GLN A 202 -4.78 8.06 11.55
N GLY A 203 -3.83 7.83 10.63
CA GLY A 203 -2.45 8.27 10.78
C GLY A 203 -1.64 7.39 11.74
N VAL A 204 -2.10 6.16 12.02
CA VAL A 204 -1.39 5.23 12.90
C VAL A 204 -0.13 4.76 12.19
N VAL A 205 1.01 4.94 12.83
CA VAL A 205 2.32 4.53 12.31
C VAL A 205 2.69 3.18 12.91
N PHE A 206 3.10 2.24 12.06
CA PHE A 206 3.64 0.94 12.47
C PHE A 206 4.78 0.51 11.54
N GLU A 207 5.55 -0.50 11.96
CA GLU A 207 6.73 -0.97 11.24
C GLU A 207 6.60 -2.45 10.90
N TYR A 208 7.02 -2.80 9.68
CA TYR A 208 7.27 -4.18 9.27
C TYR A 208 8.76 -4.41 9.11
N SER A 209 9.24 -5.57 9.56
CA SER A 209 10.55 -6.05 9.12
C SER A 209 10.52 -6.35 7.63
N TYR A 210 11.69 -6.36 6.99
CA TYR A 210 11.83 -6.77 5.59
C TYR A 210 11.22 -8.14 5.28
N GLU A 211 11.35 -9.10 6.21
CA GLU A 211 10.78 -10.45 6.08
C GLU A 211 9.26 -10.42 6.13
N ARG A 212 8.68 -9.65 7.07
CA ARG A 212 7.23 -9.46 7.18
C ARG A 212 6.69 -8.77 5.93
N TYR A 213 7.34 -7.71 5.48
CA TYR A 213 6.93 -6.94 4.32
C TYR A 213 7.02 -7.76 3.02
N LEU A 214 8.08 -8.55 2.84
CA LEU A 214 8.20 -9.46 1.69
C LEU A 214 7.10 -10.54 1.68
N LYS A 215 6.61 -10.96 2.84
CA LYS A 215 5.47 -11.88 2.91
C LYS A 215 4.22 -11.24 2.27
N GLU A 216 3.93 -9.98 2.59
CA GLU A 216 2.82 -9.21 1.99
C GLU A 216 3.01 -9.07 0.47
N ILE A 217 4.22 -8.66 0.04
CA ILE A 217 4.53 -8.52 -1.38
C ILE A 217 4.28 -9.82 -2.17
N ARG A 218 4.54 -10.98 -1.56
CA ARG A 218 4.34 -12.29 -2.19
C ARG A 218 2.87 -12.68 -2.37
N GLU A 219 1.94 -12.02 -1.70
CA GLU A 219 0.51 -12.26 -1.90
C GLU A 219 0.03 -11.67 -3.24
N VAL A 220 0.71 -10.64 -3.74
CA VAL A 220 0.29 -9.87 -4.92
C VAL A 220 1.26 -10.01 -6.10
N LEU A 221 2.54 -10.27 -5.84
CA LEU A 221 3.57 -10.37 -6.87
C LEU A 221 4.16 -11.77 -7.04
N THR A 222 4.49 -12.05 -8.30
CA THR A 222 5.36 -13.14 -8.72
C THR A 222 6.58 -12.57 -9.45
N ASP A 223 7.61 -13.38 -9.69
CA ASP A 223 8.79 -12.96 -10.46
C ASP A 223 8.36 -12.38 -11.83
N CYS A 224 7.35 -12.99 -12.45
CA CYS A 224 6.77 -12.53 -13.72
C CYS A 224 6.07 -11.16 -13.58
N LYS A 225 5.26 -10.93 -12.54
CA LYS A 225 4.62 -9.61 -12.30
C LYS A 225 5.64 -8.52 -11.95
N ALA A 226 6.79 -8.92 -11.41
CA ALA A 226 7.93 -8.05 -11.09
C ALA A 226 8.95 -7.91 -12.23
N TYR A 227 8.70 -8.43 -13.45
CA TYR A 227 9.72 -8.48 -14.51
C TYR A 227 10.36 -7.12 -14.83
N GLN A 228 9.57 -6.04 -14.76
CA GLN A 228 10.02 -4.68 -15.05
C GLN A 228 11.06 -4.21 -14.03
N PHE A 229 10.90 -4.56 -12.76
CA PHE A 229 11.90 -4.25 -11.75
C PHE A 229 13.27 -4.83 -12.15
N PHE A 230 13.31 -6.12 -12.49
CA PHE A 230 14.55 -6.79 -12.84
C PHE A 230 15.19 -6.22 -14.12
N GLU A 231 14.39 -5.93 -15.16
CA GLU A 231 14.90 -5.28 -16.38
C GLU A 231 15.48 -3.88 -16.10
N LEU A 232 14.82 -3.09 -15.24
CA LEU A 232 15.28 -1.76 -14.84
C LEU A 232 16.55 -1.82 -13.99
N TYR A 233 16.63 -2.78 -13.06
CA TYR A 233 17.82 -2.98 -12.24
C TYR A 233 19.04 -3.37 -13.08
N ASP A 234 18.89 -4.30 -14.03
CA ASP A 234 19.98 -4.71 -14.91
C ASP A 234 20.51 -3.55 -15.76
N ARG A 235 19.62 -2.63 -16.15
CA ARG A 235 19.94 -1.49 -16.98
C ARG A 235 20.61 -0.36 -16.21
N TYR A 236 20.04 0.01 -15.06
CA TYR A 236 20.42 1.22 -14.33
C TYR A 236 21.30 0.94 -13.11
N GLY A 237 21.40 -0.33 -12.72
CA GLY A 237 22.20 -0.77 -11.59
C GLY A 237 21.60 -0.45 -10.23
N LYS A 238 22.40 -0.69 -9.19
CA LYS A 238 22.04 -0.45 -7.80
C LYS A 238 21.68 1.02 -7.55
N GLY A 239 20.64 1.24 -6.77
CA GLY A 239 20.14 2.55 -6.37
C GLY A 239 19.27 3.21 -7.44
N PHE A 240 18.79 2.49 -8.46
CA PHE A 240 17.95 3.12 -9.48
C PHE A 240 16.58 3.53 -8.92
N ALA A 241 16.00 2.72 -8.05
CA ALA A 241 14.64 2.93 -7.53
C ALA A 241 14.62 3.88 -6.32
N SER A 242 15.75 4.13 -5.68
CA SER A 242 15.86 5.11 -4.58
C SER A 242 16.07 6.55 -5.05
N LYS A 243 16.27 6.80 -6.36
CA LYS A 243 16.49 8.14 -6.92
C LYS A 243 15.17 8.84 -7.26
N ALA A 244 14.99 10.09 -6.86
CA ALA A 244 13.79 10.85 -7.26
C ALA A 244 13.62 10.86 -8.80
N GLY A 245 12.40 10.61 -9.29
CA GLY A 245 12.05 10.75 -10.71
C GLY A 245 12.38 9.57 -11.64
N TRP A 246 12.87 8.42 -11.14
CA TRP A 246 13.01 7.20 -11.98
C TRP A 246 11.65 6.72 -12.50
N ALA A 247 10.63 7.00 -11.72
CA ALA A 247 9.26 6.54 -11.88
C ALA A 247 8.58 7.26 -13.08
N GLY A 248 8.87 8.55 -13.32
CA GLY A 248 8.37 9.25 -14.51
C GLY A 248 9.02 8.83 -15.85
N GLN A 249 9.90 7.84 -15.88
CA GLN A 249 10.63 7.46 -17.09
C GLN A 249 9.76 6.58 -18.01
N PRO A 250 9.64 6.91 -19.31
CA PRO A 250 8.85 6.10 -20.22
C PRO A 250 9.41 4.67 -20.29
N LEU A 251 8.50 3.69 -20.17
CA LEU A 251 8.86 2.30 -20.44
C LEU A 251 9.36 2.20 -21.89
N PRO A 252 10.50 1.53 -22.13
CA PRO A 252 10.98 1.35 -23.49
C PRO A 252 9.92 0.63 -24.32
N LYS A 253 9.60 1.18 -25.49
CA LYS A 253 8.88 0.43 -26.51
C LYS A 253 9.78 -0.73 -26.95
N ARG A 254 9.27 -1.96 -26.89
CA ARG A 254 9.89 -3.09 -27.59
C ARG A 254 9.66 -2.95 -29.08
#